data_AF-A0A0Q7YZ93-F1
#
_entry.id   AF-A0A0Q7YZ93-F1
#
_cell.length_a   1.000
_cell.length_b   1.000
_cell.length_c   1.000
_cell.angle_alpha   90.00
_cell.angle_beta   90.00
_cell.angle_gamma   90.00
#
_symmetry.space_group_name_H-M   'P 1'
#
loop_
_entity.id
_entity.type
_entity.pdbx_description
1 polymer ?
#
loop_
_entity_poly.entity_id
_entity_poly.type
_entity_poly.pdbx_seq_one_letter_code
_entity_poly.pdbx_strand_id
1 'polypeptide(L)'
;MLRAAASTLAMLGALHFAVPAQACVKVTPTVRAWAQCSYKVASATGDHKFMVNFAKAKFRKRPLLKTAQPRWDKLEPRIVSKCGTFAAAAAADEKELKVLRKKLGAVYVPDDQFMAISDTGNITILVENDA
;
A
#
# COMPACT_ATOMS: atom_id res chain seq x y z
N MET A 1 -62.29 20.01 32.74
CA MET A 1 -62.07 20.09 31.28
C MET A 1 -60.63 19.68 31.00
N LEU A 2 -60.41 18.44 30.53
CA LEU A 2 -59.11 17.95 30.05
C LEU A 2 -58.84 18.56 28.67
N ARG A 3 -57.64 19.10 28.44
CA ARG A 3 -57.12 19.34 27.09
C ARG A 3 -55.75 18.72 26.93
N ALA A 4 -55.68 17.92 25.87
CA ALA A 4 -54.63 17.02 25.47
C ALA A 4 -53.28 17.70 25.20
N ALA A 5 -52.23 16.94 25.49
CA ALA A 5 -50.87 17.17 25.05
C ALA A 5 -50.78 17.09 23.51
N ALA A 6 -50.03 18.02 22.91
CA ALA A 6 -49.57 17.91 21.54
C ALA A 6 -48.03 18.04 21.53
N SER A 7 -47.41 16.92 21.21
CA SER A 7 -45.97 16.68 21.10
C SER A 7 -45.32 17.60 20.06
N THR A 8 -44.21 18.24 20.44
CA THR A 8 -43.22 18.76 19.48
C THR A 8 -41.89 18.09 19.81
N LEU A 9 -41.62 16.99 19.11
CA LEU A 9 -40.33 16.30 19.14
C LEU A 9 -39.38 17.08 18.22
N ALA A 10 -38.67 18.07 18.78
CA ALA A 10 -37.62 18.79 18.06
C ALA A 10 -36.31 18.01 18.14
N MET A 11 -36.02 17.31 17.03
CA MET A 11 -34.70 17.00 16.49
C MET A 11 -33.60 16.62 17.50
N LEU A 12 -33.41 15.31 17.68
CA LEU A 12 -32.06 14.77 17.83
C LEU A 12 -31.28 15.09 16.54
N GLY A 13 -30.59 16.23 16.53
CA GLY A 13 -29.53 16.51 15.58
C GLY A 13 -28.42 15.48 15.78
N ALA A 14 -28.48 14.41 15.00
CA ALA A 14 -27.41 13.44 14.90
C ALA A 14 -26.13 14.18 14.50
N LEU A 15 -25.25 14.40 15.48
CA LEU A 15 -23.82 14.62 15.28
C LEU A 15 -23.27 13.38 14.57
N HIS A 16 -23.50 13.31 13.27
CA HIS A 16 -22.69 12.52 12.38
C HIS A 16 -21.32 13.18 12.42
N PHE A 17 -20.45 12.68 13.30
CA PHE A 17 -19.02 12.78 13.08
C PHE A 17 -18.79 12.18 11.69
N ALA A 18 -18.77 13.03 10.67
CA ALA A 18 -18.15 12.71 9.41
C ALA A 18 -16.70 12.43 9.79
N VAL A 19 -16.40 11.15 10.04
CA VAL A 19 -15.03 10.67 10.06
C VAL A 19 -14.48 11.15 8.73
N PRO A 20 -13.52 12.09 8.70
CA PRO A 20 -12.99 12.56 7.44
C PRO A 20 -12.55 11.31 6.72
N ALA A 21 -13.12 11.05 5.54
CA ALA A 21 -12.70 9.94 4.69
C ALA A 21 -11.18 10.05 4.64
N GLN A 22 -10.50 9.16 5.36
CA GLN A 22 -9.06 9.19 5.48
C GLN A 22 -8.59 9.11 4.05
N ALA A 23 -8.12 10.23 3.50
CA ALA A 23 -7.68 10.30 2.14
C ALA A 23 -6.65 9.20 2.01
N CYS A 24 -7.00 8.10 1.34
CA CYS A 24 -6.19 6.89 1.34
C CYS A 24 -4.79 7.32 0.90
N VAL A 25 -3.85 7.32 1.84
CA VAL A 25 -2.51 7.83 1.59
C VAL A 25 -1.87 6.85 0.61
N LYS A 26 -1.57 7.33 -0.58
CA LYS A 26 -1.17 6.48 -1.70
C LYS A 26 0.34 6.50 -1.86
N VAL A 27 0.92 5.34 -2.11
CA VAL A 27 2.31 5.25 -2.61
C VAL A 27 2.43 6.07 -3.90
N THR A 28 3.50 6.83 -4.03
CA THR A 28 3.81 7.67 -5.19
C THR A 28 3.91 6.86 -6.50
N PRO A 29 3.69 7.50 -7.67
CA PRO A 29 3.53 6.77 -8.93
C PRO A 29 4.73 5.93 -9.37
N THR A 30 5.95 6.46 -9.22
CA THR A 30 7.17 5.77 -9.70
C THR A 30 7.47 4.56 -8.81
N VAL A 31 7.36 4.71 -7.49
CA VAL A 31 7.50 3.60 -6.55
C VAL A 31 6.40 2.55 -6.77
N ARG A 32 5.15 2.98 -7.02
CA ARG A 32 4.06 2.05 -7.37
C ARG A 32 4.38 1.26 -8.63
N ALA A 33 4.87 1.92 -9.68
CA ALA A 33 5.24 1.27 -10.93
C ALA A 33 6.37 0.25 -10.73
N TRP A 34 7.36 0.58 -9.89
CA TRP A 34 8.43 -0.34 -9.50
C TRP A 34 7.89 -1.58 -8.77
N ALA A 35 6.98 -1.39 -7.80
CA ALA A 35 6.38 -2.51 -7.06
C ALA A 35 5.54 -3.42 -7.99
N GLN A 36 4.79 -2.84 -8.92
CA GLN A 36 4.04 -3.58 -9.94
C GLN A 36 4.95 -4.34 -10.91
N CYS A 37 6.06 -3.74 -11.35
CA CYS A 37 7.06 -4.43 -12.17
C CYS A 37 7.67 -5.62 -11.42
N SER A 38 8.06 -5.41 -10.16
CA SER A 38 8.60 -6.44 -9.28
C SER A 38 7.65 -7.63 -9.14
N TYR A 39 6.34 -7.36 -8.98
CA TYR A 39 5.31 -8.39 -8.97
C TYR A 39 5.26 -9.19 -10.25
N LYS A 40 5.28 -8.54 -11.42
CA LYS A 40 5.27 -9.23 -12.72
C LYS A 40 6.49 -10.14 -12.90
N VAL A 41 7.67 -9.69 -12.49
CA VAL A 41 8.90 -10.50 -12.53
C VAL A 41 8.79 -11.72 -11.61
N ALA A 42 8.30 -11.55 -10.37
CA ALA A 42 8.10 -12.65 -9.45
C ALA A 42 6.97 -13.60 -9.89
N SER A 43 5.92 -13.09 -10.54
CA SER A 43 4.81 -13.90 -11.06
C SER A 43 5.29 -14.83 -12.18
N ALA A 44 6.15 -14.34 -13.08
CA ALA A 44 6.74 -15.14 -14.17
C ALA A 44 7.56 -16.35 -13.69
N THR A 45 8.00 -16.37 -12.42
CA THR A 45 8.76 -17.50 -11.83
C THR A 45 7.98 -18.24 -10.74
N GLY A 46 6.70 -17.92 -10.52
CA GLY A 46 5.89 -18.51 -9.45
C GLY A 46 6.24 -18.02 -8.04
N ASP A 47 7.08 -16.99 -7.91
CA ASP A 47 7.56 -16.44 -6.63
C ASP A 47 6.70 -15.29 -6.09
N HIS A 48 5.64 -14.86 -6.80
CA HIS A 48 4.83 -13.70 -6.41
C HIS A 48 4.23 -13.81 -4.99
N LYS A 49 3.60 -14.93 -4.61
CA LYS A 49 3.07 -15.12 -3.25
C LYS A 49 4.19 -15.06 -2.20
N PHE A 50 5.34 -15.66 -2.49
CA PHE A 50 6.52 -15.60 -1.63
C PHE A 50 7.00 -14.15 -1.44
N MET A 51 7.19 -13.40 -2.55
CA MET A 51 7.63 -12.01 -2.54
C MET A 51 6.73 -11.15 -1.63
N VAL A 52 5.42 -11.24 -1.80
CA VAL A 52 4.45 -10.43 -1.05
C VAL A 52 4.46 -10.79 0.43
N ASN A 53 4.44 -12.08 0.77
CA ASN A 53 4.47 -12.53 2.15
C ASN A 53 5.79 -12.19 2.84
N PHE A 54 6.91 -12.32 2.12
CA PHE A 54 8.23 -11.94 2.60
C PHE A 54 8.31 -10.43 2.90
N ALA A 55 7.85 -9.60 1.96
CA ALA A 55 7.81 -8.15 2.13
C ALA A 55 6.91 -7.74 3.32
N LYS A 56 5.69 -8.31 3.42
CA LYS A 56 4.79 -8.10 4.56
C LYS A 56 5.43 -8.51 5.88
N ALA A 57 6.15 -9.64 5.91
CA ALA A 57 6.84 -10.10 7.11
C ALA A 57 8.00 -9.19 7.51
N LYS A 58 8.82 -8.74 6.55
CA LYS A 58 9.91 -7.75 6.78
C LYS A 58 9.37 -6.43 7.33
N PHE A 59 8.38 -5.85 6.65
CA PHE A 59 7.75 -4.59 7.05
C PHE A 59 7.14 -4.69 8.47
N ARG A 60 6.43 -5.78 8.76
CA ARG A 60 5.82 -6.04 10.07
C ARG A 60 6.80 -6.59 11.11
N LYS A 61 8.10 -6.65 10.81
CA LYS A 61 9.17 -7.18 11.69
C LYS A 61 8.84 -8.58 12.26
N ARG A 62 8.23 -9.44 11.44
CA ARG A 62 7.87 -10.82 11.82
C ARG A 62 9.07 -11.76 11.65
N PRO A 63 9.15 -12.83 12.47
CA PRO A 63 10.13 -13.88 12.27
C PRO A 63 10.01 -14.49 10.86
N LEU A 64 11.16 -14.76 10.24
CA LEU A 64 11.25 -15.36 8.91
C LEU A 64 11.73 -16.80 9.03
N LEU A 65 11.28 -17.66 8.11
CA LEU A 65 11.89 -18.98 7.95
C LEU A 65 13.35 -18.82 7.51
N LYS A 66 14.24 -19.73 7.95
CA LYS A 66 15.67 -19.70 7.59
C LYS A 66 15.91 -19.72 6.07
N THR A 67 14.99 -20.30 5.31
CA THR A 67 15.04 -20.39 3.84
C THR A 67 14.51 -19.15 3.12
N ALA A 68 13.88 -18.22 3.83
CA ALA A 68 13.19 -17.09 3.21
C ALA A 68 14.18 -16.06 2.65
N GLN A 69 15.19 -15.64 3.43
CA GLN A 69 16.18 -14.66 2.96
C GLN A 69 16.98 -15.19 1.74
N PRO A 70 17.53 -16.42 1.74
CA PRO A 70 18.21 -16.95 0.55
C PRO A 70 17.33 -17.03 -0.70
N ARG A 71 16.02 -17.23 -0.56
CA ARG A 71 15.09 -17.21 -1.70
C ARG A 71 14.90 -15.78 -2.22
N TRP A 72 14.81 -14.80 -1.32
CA TRP A 72 14.79 -13.38 -1.68
C TRP A 72 16.06 -12.98 -2.42
N ASP A 73 17.23 -13.37 -1.92
CA ASP A 73 18.54 -13.03 -2.50
C ASP A 73 18.71 -13.57 -3.94
N LYS A 74 17.95 -14.62 -4.32
CA LYS A 74 17.89 -15.13 -5.70
C LYS A 74 16.89 -14.38 -6.58
N LEU A 75 15.83 -13.84 -5.98
CA LEU A 75 14.74 -13.15 -6.69
C LEU A 75 15.09 -11.68 -6.94
N GLU A 76 15.61 -10.98 -5.94
CA GLU A 76 15.90 -9.55 -5.98
C GLU A 76 16.79 -9.13 -7.16
N PRO A 77 17.89 -9.83 -7.50
CA PRO A 77 18.70 -9.47 -8.67
C PRO A 77 17.92 -9.51 -9.99
N ARG A 78 16.93 -10.41 -10.12
CA ARG A 78 16.07 -10.50 -11.31
C ARG A 78 15.12 -9.31 -11.40
N ILE A 79 14.57 -8.90 -10.25
CA ILE A 79 13.75 -7.70 -10.13
C ILE A 79 14.59 -6.49 -10.51
N VAL A 80 15.77 -6.32 -9.91
CA VAL A 80 16.66 -5.18 -10.19
C VAL A 80 17.06 -5.12 -11.66
N SER A 81 17.40 -6.26 -12.27
CA SER A 81 17.75 -6.33 -13.69
C SER A 81 16.63 -5.89 -14.64
N LYS A 82 15.36 -6.06 -14.26
CA LYS A 82 14.20 -5.76 -15.11
C LYS A 82 13.49 -4.45 -14.77
N CYS A 83 13.50 -4.07 -13.50
CA CYS A 83 12.72 -2.96 -12.95
C CYS A 83 13.59 -1.81 -12.43
N GLY A 84 14.91 -1.99 -12.38
CA GLY A 84 15.83 -1.08 -11.68
C GLY A 84 15.76 -1.23 -10.16
N THR A 85 16.53 -0.40 -9.45
CA THR A 85 16.56 -0.42 -7.99
C THR A 85 15.40 0.38 -7.40
N PHE A 86 14.90 -0.08 -6.24
CA PHE A 86 13.93 0.69 -5.46
C PHE A 86 14.47 2.08 -5.11
N ALA A 87 15.74 2.17 -4.68
CA ALA A 87 16.37 3.44 -4.29
C ALA A 87 16.32 4.49 -5.42
N ALA A 88 16.50 4.08 -6.67
CA ALA A 88 16.37 4.99 -7.81
C ALA A 88 14.92 5.47 -8.02
N ALA A 89 13.94 4.57 -7.88
CA ALA A 89 12.52 4.92 -7.97
C ALA A 89 12.07 5.86 -6.84
N ALA A 90 12.51 5.58 -5.60
CA ALA A 90 12.24 6.42 -4.43
C ALA A 90 12.86 7.81 -4.59
N ALA A 91 14.15 7.90 -4.97
CA ALA A 91 14.82 9.18 -5.18
C ALA A 91 14.19 10.03 -6.29
N ALA A 92 13.60 9.40 -7.31
CA ALA A 92 12.86 10.11 -8.36
C ALA A 92 11.57 10.75 -7.81
N ASP A 93 10.78 9.98 -7.05
CA ASP A 93 9.54 10.50 -6.44
C ASP A 93 9.81 11.51 -5.32
N GLU A 94 10.90 11.35 -4.55
CA GLU A 94 11.28 12.28 -3.48
C GLU A 94 11.55 13.70 -4.01
N LYS A 95 12.28 13.80 -5.14
CA LYS A 95 12.57 15.08 -5.80
C LYS A 95 11.30 15.84 -6.19
N GLU A 96 10.27 15.10 -6.58
CA GLU A 96 9.00 15.64 -7.07
C GLU A 96 7.87 15.59 -6.01
N LEU A 97 8.15 15.15 -4.78
CA LEU A 97 7.12 14.81 -3.79
C LEU A 97 6.18 15.99 -3.48
N LYS A 98 6.72 17.21 -3.41
CA LYS A 98 5.93 18.43 -3.20
C LYS A 98 4.94 18.67 -4.35
N VAL A 99 5.37 18.44 -5.59
CA VAL A 99 4.54 18.58 -6.79
C VAL A 99 3.50 17.47 -6.84
N LEU A 100 3.92 16.23 -6.57
CA LEU A 100 3.03 15.07 -6.50
C LEU A 100 1.93 15.24 -5.46
N ARG A 101 2.25 15.77 -4.26
CA ARG A 101 1.24 16.06 -3.22
C ARG A 101 0.23 17.12 -3.64
N LYS A 102 0.67 18.15 -4.36
CA LYS A 102 -0.23 19.18 -4.90
C LYS A 102 -1.16 18.63 -5.99
N LYS A 103 -0.67 17.74 -6.85
CA LYS A 103 -1.41 17.20 -7.99
C LYS A 103 -2.32 16.02 -7.63
N LEU A 104 -1.84 15.12 -6.77
CA LEU A 104 -2.46 13.83 -6.51
C LEU A 104 -3.06 13.72 -5.10
N GLY A 105 -2.90 14.75 -4.26
CA GLY A 105 -3.35 14.75 -2.87
C GLY A 105 -2.38 14.00 -1.95
N ALA A 106 -2.93 13.23 -1.00
CA ALA A 106 -2.14 12.54 0.01
C ALA A 106 -1.32 11.39 -0.60
N VAL A 107 -0.05 11.67 -0.93
CA VAL A 107 0.92 10.67 -1.38
C VAL A 107 2.21 10.69 -0.56
N TYR A 108 2.89 9.55 -0.53
CA TYR A 108 4.16 9.36 0.17
C TYR A 108 5.09 8.40 -0.57
N VAL A 109 6.38 8.56 -0.30
CA VAL A 109 7.43 7.62 -0.71
C VAL A 109 7.67 6.67 0.47
N PRO A 110 7.53 5.35 0.29
CA PRO A 110 7.87 4.36 1.31
C PRO A 110 9.34 4.42 1.72
N ASP A 111 9.64 4.10 2.98
CA ASP A 111 11.01 4.12 3.50
C ASP A 111 11.88 3.00 2.91
N ASP A 112 11.26 1.87 2.56
CA ASP A 112 11.95 0.73 1.95
C ASP A 112 11.10 0.00 0.90
N GLN A 113 11.75 -0.89 0.17
CA GLN A 113 11.14 -1.68 -0.89
C GLN A 113 10.09 -2.69 -0.37
N PHE A 114 10.22 -3.18 0.86
CA PHE A 114 9.29 -4.13 1.45
C PHE A 114 7.99 -3.44 1.85
N MET A 115 8.07 -2.22 2.37
CA MET A 115 6.92 -1.34 2.58
C MET A 115 6.24 -1.02 1.26
N ALA A 116 7.01 -0.66 0.22
CA ALA A 116 6.46 -0.40 -1.11
C ALA A 116 5.67 -1.58 -1.69
N ILE A 117 6.22 -2.80 -1.56
CA ILE A 117 5.54 -4.04 -2.00
C ILE A 117 4.31 -4.35 -1.13
N SER A 118 4.41 -4.17 0.19
CA SER A 118 3.32 -4.40 1.14
C SER A 118 2.13 -3.47 0.93
N ASP A 119 2.41 -2.18 0.73
CA ASP A 119 1.41 -1.11 0.77
C ASP A 119 0.88 -0.73 -0.62
N THR A 120 1.46 -1.27 -1.69
CA THR A 120 0.86 -1.15 -3.02
C THR A 120 -0.37 -2.05 -3.10
N GLY A 121 -1.54 -1.48 -2.78
CA GLY A 121 -2.81 -2.18 -2.58
C GLY A 121 -3.25 -3.16 -3.68
N ASN A 122 -2.82 -2.96 -4.93
CA ASN A 122 -3.10 -3.91 -6.01
C ASN A 122 -2.39 -5.26 -5.81
N ILE A 123 -1.21 -5.29 -5.18
CA ILE A 123 -0.44 -6.52 -4.97
C ILE A 123 -1.14 -7.45 -3.96
N THR A 124 -1.80 -6.90 -2.94
CA THR A 124 -2.57 -7.70 -1.98
C THR A 124 -3.84 -8.28 -2.62
N ILE A 125 -4.55 -7.49 -3.43
CA ILE A 125 -5.74 -7.94 -4.18
C ILE A 125 -5.38 -8.99 -5.25
N LEU A 126 -4.22 -8.87 -5.90
CA LEU A 126 -3.75 -9.86 -6.87
C LEU A 126 -3.41 -11.22 -6.23
N VAL A 127 -2.92 -11.23 -4.99
CA VAL A 127 -2.63 -12.49 -4.26
C VAL A 127 -3.89 -13.16 -3.72
N GLU A 128 -4.91 -12.38 -3.35
CA GLU A 128 -6.21 -12.91 -2.87
C GLU A 128 -7.09 -13.46 -4.00
N ASN A 129 -6.93 -12.96 -5.23
CA ASN A 129 -7.65 -13.45 -6.42
C ASN A 129 -6.95 -14.60 -7.17
N ASP A 130 -5.66 -14.86 -6.90
CA ASP A 130 -4.91 -16.02 -7.41
C ASP A 130 -5.02 -17.26 -6.47
N ALA A 131 -6.10 -17.37 -5.69
CA ALA A 131 -6.36 -18.45 -4.72
C ALA A 131 -7.11 -19.64 -5.34
#